data_AF-S4PGY8-F1
#
_entry.id   AF-S4PGY8-F1
#
_cell.length_a   1.000
_cell.length_b   1.000
_cell.length_c   1.000
_cell.angle_alpha   90.00
_cell.angle_beta   90.00
_cell.angle_gamma   90.00
#
_symmetry.space_group_name_H-M   'P 1'
#
loop_
_entity.id
_entity.type
_entity.pdbx_description
1 polymer ?
#
loop_
_entity_poly.entity_id
_entity_poly.type
_entity_poly.pdbx_seq_one_letter_code
_entity_poly.pdbx_strand_id
1 'polypeptide(L)'
;MTEGQEARFSEYRDRKSLVEKDVNRTDRTHPFFAGDNNPNLIVLQDILMTYVMYNFDLGYVQGMSDILAPLLLLLGNEVDSFWCFVGFMDKIASNFDMDQAG
;
A
#
# COMPACT_ATOMS: atom_id res chain seq x y z
N MET A 1 -15.47 -4.32 2.88
CA MET A 1 -15.61 -4.96 4.21
C MET A 1 -16.63 -4.16 5.01
N THR A 2 -17.57 -4.78 5.73
CA THR A 2 -18.49 -4.01 6.59
C THR A 2 -17.78 -3.53 7.85
N GLU A 3 -18.24 -2.44 8.46
CA GLU A 3 -17.65 -1.92 9.71
C GLU A 3 -17.61 -2.99 10.82
N GLY A 4 -18.66 -3.81 10.93
CA GLY A 4 -18.71 -4.91 11.90
C GLY A 4 -17.79 -6.08 11.56
N GLN A 5 -17.43 -6.29 10.29
CA GLN A 5 -16.37 -7.25 9.92
C GLN A 5 -14.99 -6.69 10.25
N GLU A 6 -14.76 -5.42 9.92
CA GLU A 6 -13.51 -4.72 10.21
C GLU A 6 -13.25 -4.68 11.72
N ALA A 7 -14.26 -4.40 12.55
CA ALA A 7 -14.16 -4.42 14.02
C ALA A 7 -13.80 -5.80 14.62
N ARG A 8 -14.04 -6.90 13.88
CA ARG A 8 -13.67 -8.26 14.33
C ARG A 8 -12.32 -8.73 13.82
N PHE A 9 -11.69 -7.97 12.90
CA PHE A 9 -10.42 -8.33 12.31
C PHE A 9 -9.34 -7.31 12.70
N SER A 10 -8.71 -7.51 13.87
CA SER A 10 -7.70 -6.57 14.40
C SER A 10 -6.53 -6.39 13.46
N GLU A 11 -5.98 -7.48 12.92
CA GLU A 11 -4.82 -7.43 12.04
C GLU A 11 -5.08 -6.66 10.74
N TYR A 12 -6.26 -6.83 10.13
CA TYR A 12 -6.65 -6.01 8.98
C TYR A 12 -6.74 -4.52 9.34
N ARG A 13 -7.32 -4.18 10.50
CA ARG A 13 -7.40 -2.78 10.95
C ARG A 13 -6.04 -2.17 11.19
N ASP A 14 -5.14 -2.92 11.82
CA ASP A 14 -3.79 -2.44 12.14
C ASP A 14 -3.02 -2.16 10.84
N ARG A 15 -3.10 -3.08 9.86
CA ARG A 15 -2.51 -2.89 8.53
C ARG A 15 -3.12 -1.72 7.77
N LYS A 16 -4.46 -1.59 7.79
CA LYS A 16 -5.15 -0.46 7.17
C LYS A 16 -4.69 0.87 7.77
N SER A 17 -4.54 0.96 9.09
CA SER A 17 -4.05 2.16 9.76
C SER A 17 -2.61 2.52 9.35
N LEU A 18 -1.74 1.52 9.16
CA LEU A 18 -0.38 1.74 8.65
C LEU A 18 -0.40 2.25 7.21
N VAL A 19 -1.19 1.62 6.33
CA VAL A 19 -1.37 2.03 4.93
C VAL A 19 -1.85 3.49 4.87
N GLU A 20 -2.90 3.84 5.61
CA GLU A 20 -3.45 5.19 5.65
C GLU A 20 -2.41 6.23 6.12
N LYS A 21 -1.60 5.90 7.12
CA LYS A 21 -0.54 6.79 7.61
C LYS A 21 0.57 7.02 6.58
N ASP A 22 0.94 5.98 5.84
CA ASP A 22 2.01 6.07 4.84
C ASP A 22 1.54 6.79 3.57
N VAL A 23 0.37 6.42 3.03
CA VAL A 23 -0.22 7.06 1.85
C VAL A 23 -0.37 8.58 2.05
N ASN A 24 -0.81 9.03 3.23
CA ASN A 24 -0.94 10.46 3.53
C ASN A 24 0.40 11.22 3.52
N ARG A 25 1.54 10.52 3.62
CA ARG A 25 2.89 11.09 3.62
C ARG A 25 3.62 10.92 2.29
N THR A 26 3.22 9.96 1.45
CA THR A 26 3.94 9.61 0.22
C THR A 26 3.90 10.74 -0.82
N ASP A 27 5.10 11.16 -1.25
CA ASP A 27 5.39 12.03 -2.39
C ASP A 27 4.52 13.29 -2.55
N ARG A 28 4.08 13.90 -1.45
CA ARG A 28 3.15 15.04 -1.44
C ARG A 28 3.70 16.31 -2.12
N THR A 29 5.00 16.38 -2.41
CA THR A 29 5.64 17.45 -3.19
C THR A 29 5.52 17.22 -4.69
N HIS A 30 5.25 15.99 -5.14
CA HIS A 30 5.10 15.65 -6.54
C HIS A 30 3.68 16.00 -7.02
N PRO A 31 3.48 16.69 -8.16
CA PRO A 31 2.17 17.14 -8.62
C PRO A 31 1.12 16.03 -8.75
N PHE A 32 1.54 14.81 -9.09
CA PHE A 32 0.66 13.66 -9.20
C PHE A 32 -0.01 13.30 -7.86
N PHE A 33 0.68 13.48 -6.74
CA PHE A 33 0.21 13.14 -5.39
C PHE A 33 -0.09 14.36 -4.53
N ALA A 34 0.08 15.59 -5.02
CA ALA A 34 -0.13 16.82 -4.27
C ALA A 34 -1.62 17.20 -4.14
N GLY A 35 -1.95 18.02 -3.15
CA GLY A 35 -3.31 18.55 -2.94
C GLY A 35 -4.21 17.68 -2.06
N ASP A 36 -5.19 18.30 -1.41
CA ASP A 36 -6.12 17.61 -0.52
C ASP A 36 -7.10 16.73 -1.31
N ASN A 37 -7.51 15.60 -0.74
CA ASN A 37 -8.42 14.64 -1.38
C ASN A 37 -7.97 14.19 -2.78
N ASN A 38 -6.66 13.96 -2.95
CA ASN A 38 -6.10 13.57 -4.24
C ASN A 38 -6.55 12.14 -4.63
N PRO A 39 -7.17 11.94 -5.81
CA PRO A 39 -7.67 10.63 -6.23
C PRO A 39 -6.57 9.59 -6.45
N ASN A 40 -5.35 10.00 -6.80
CA ASN A 40 -4.22 9.08 -6.97
C ASN A 40 -3.75 8.50 -5.62
N LEU A 41 -3.94 9.22 -4.51
CA LEU A 41 -3.69 8.66 -3.17
C LEU A 41 -4.75 7.62 -2.79
N ILE A 42 -6.00 7.81 -3.23
CA ILE A 42 -7.06 6.82 -3.04
C ILE A 42 -6.69 5.53 -3.79
N VAL A 43 -6.30 5.64 -5.06
CA VAL A 43 -5.83 4.49 -5.86
C VAL A 43 -4.61 3.83 -5.22
N LEU A 44 -3.66 4.62 -4.71
CA LEU A 44 -2.48 4.10 -4.00
C LEU A 44 -2.90 3.27 -2.78
N GLN A 45 -3.84 3.78 -1.98
CA GLN A 45 -4.40 3.06 -0.83
C GLN A 45 -5.13 1.79 -1.26
N ASP A 46 -5.95 1.84 -2.31
CA ASP A 46 -6.74 0.69 -2.78
C ASP A 46 -5.85 -0.47 -3.25
N ILE A 47 -4.77 -0.16 -3.98
CA ILE A 47 -3.79 -1.17 -4.41
C ILE A 47 -3.08 -1.79 -3.21
N LEU A 48 -2.63 -0.99 -2.23
CA LEU A 48 -1.96 -1.49 -1.03
C LEU A 48 -2.90 -2.37 -0.19
N MET A 49 -4.16 -1.97 -0.02
CA MET A 49 -5.16 -2.77 0.68
C MET A 49 -5.49 -4.06 -0.07
N THR A 50 -5.49 -4.03 -1.41
CA THR A 50 -5.64 -5.22 -2.24
C THR A 50 -4.43 -6.15 -2.06
N TYR A 51 -3.22 -5.61 -1.99
CA TYR A 51 -2.02 -6.40 -1.72
C TYR A 51 -2.05 -7.04 -0.33
N VAL A 52 -2.49 -6.33 0.71
CA VAL A 52 -2.68 -6.87 2.06
C VAL A 52 -3.59 -8.11 2.04
N MET A 53 -4.61 -8.12 1.20
CA MET A 53 -5.50 -9.28 1.04
C MET A 53 -4.88 -10.39 0.18
N TYR A 54 -4.07 -10.01 -0.83
CA TYR A 54 -3.40 -10.95 -1.73
C TYR A 54 -2.30 -11.74 -1.01
N ASN A 55 -1.43 -11.06 -0.27
CA ASN A 55 -0.39 -11.66 0.56
C ASN A 55 -0.65 -11.28 2.02
N PHE A 56 -1.57 -12.02 2.64
CA PHE A 56 -1.96 -11.75 4.01
C PHE A 56 -0.89 -12.17 5.03
N ASP A 57 0.09 -12.99 4.68
CA ASP A 57 1.17 -13.35 5.60
C ASP A 57 2.16 -12.18 5.78
N LEU A 58 2.54 -11.53 4.68
CA LEU A 58 3.36 -10.31 4.72
C LEU A 58 2.54 -9.07 5.10
N GLY A 59 1.34 -8.94 4.54
CA GLY A 59 0.45 -7.81 4.75
C GLY A 59 1.03 -6.50 4.19
N TYR A 60 1.23 -5.52 5.09
CA TYR A 60 1.81 -4.22 4.77
C TYR A 60 2.97 -3.93 5.71
N VAL A 61 4.09 -3.50 5.14
CA VAL A 61 5.27 -3.03 5.86
C VAL A 61 5.54 -1.58 5.48
N GLN A 62 5.94 -0.77 6.46
CA GLN A 62 6.20 0.65 6.25
C GLN A 62 7.19 0.86 5.09
N GLY A 63 6.87 1.79 4.20
CA GLY A 63 7.68 2.09 2.99
C GLY A 63 7.23 1.35 1.72
N MET A 64 6.30 0.40 1.81
CA MET A 64 5.70 -0.22 0.62
C MET A 64 4.93 0.79 -0.25
N SER A 65 4.37 1.86 0.33
CA SER A 65 3.77 2.97 -0.42
C SER A 65 4.77 3.70 -1.32
N ASP A 66 6.01 3.86 -0.87
CA ASP A 66 7.07 4.56 -1.61
C ASP A 66 7.62 3.71 -2.77
N ILE A 67 7.42 2.39 -2.72
CA ILE A 67 7.67 1.49 -3.85
C ILE A 67 6.53 1.57 -4.87
N LEU A 68 5.28 1.58 -4.40
CA LEU A 68 4.12 1.58 -5.28
C LEU A 68 3.94 2.93 -6.00
N ALA A 69 4.22 4.05 -5.33
CA ALA A 69 4.02 5.39 -5.88
C ALA A 69 4.68 5.61 -7.27
N PRO A 70 5.96 5.27 -7.50
CA PRO A 70 6.56 5.42 -8.83
C PRO A 70 5.98 4.44 -9.87
N LEU A 71 5.52 3.24 -9.46
CA LEU A 71 4.85 2.31 -10.37
C LEU A 71 3.50 2.87 -10.84
N LEU A 72 2.71 3.40 -9.90
CA LEU A 72 1.42 4.02 -10.19
C LEU A 72 1.57 5.27 -11.06
N LEU A 73 2.58 6.10 -10.76
CA LEU A 73 2.91 7.27 -11.57
C LEU A 73 3.28 6.90 -13.02
N LEU A 74 4.06 5.82 -13.20
CA LEU A 74 4.53 5.39 -14.51
C LEU A 74 3.44 4.72 -15.34
N LEU A 75 2.65 3.83 -14.72
CA LEU A 75 1.67 3.00 -15.42
C LEU A 75 0.33 3.72 -15.59
N GLY A 76 -0.05 4.58 -14.65
CA GLY A 76 -1.32 5.32 -14.68
C GLY A 76 -2.58 4.43 -14.65
N ASN A 77 -2.42 3.13 -14.36
CA ASN A 77 -3.49 2.15 -14.30
C ASN A 77 -3.38 1.33 -13.01
N GLU A 78 -4.50 1.20 -12.29
CA GLU A 78 -4.56 0.51 -11.00
C GLU A 78 -4.17 -0.98 -11.09
N VAL A 79 -4.74 -1.70 -12.05
CA VAL A 79 -4.56 -3.15 -12.19
C VAL A 79 -3.14 -3.50 -12.63
N ASP A 80 -2.60 -2.75 -13.60
CA ASP A 80 -1.22 -2.93 -14.05
C ASP A 80 -0.24 -2.62 -12.92
N SER A 81 -0.49 -1.53 -12.17
CA SER A 81 0.33 -1.15 -11.02
C SER A 81 0.29 -2.21 -9.93
N PHE A 82 -0.87 -2.82 -9.66
CA PHE A 82 -1.00 -3.91 -8.71
C PHE A 82 -0.14 -5.12 -9.12
N TRP A 83 -0.27 -5.61 -10.36
CA TRP A 83 0.48 -6.80 -10.78
C TRP A 83 1.99 -6.53 -10.91
N CYS A 84 2.39 -5.32 -11.33
CA CYS A 84 3.79 -4.91 -11.29
C CYS A 84 4.32 -4.84 -9.87
N PHE A 85 3.53 -4.31 -8.93
CA PHE A 85 3.89 -4.24 -7.52
C PHE A 85 4.05 -5.64 -6.90
N VAL A 86 3.11 -6.56 -7.16
CA VAL A 86 3.22 -7.97 -6.73
C VAL A 86 4.52 -8.59 -7.23
N GLY A 87 4.80 -8.50 -8.54
CA GLY A 87 6.03 -9.06 -9.11
C GLY A 87 7.32 -8.38 -8.62
N PHE A 88 7.23 -7.13 -8.15
CA PHE A 88 8.34 -6.45 -7.50
C PHE A 88 8.54 -6.95 -6.07
N MET A 89 7.46 -7.04 -5.29
CA MET A 89 7.49 -7.56 -3.92
C MET A 89 7.99 -9.00 -3.86
N ASP A 90 7.62 -9.87 -4.81
CA ASP A 90 8.15 -11.23 -4.89
C ASP A 90 9.70 -11.29 -4.97
N LYS A 91 10.34 -10.24 -5.50
CA LYS A 91 11.80 -10.16 -5.61
C LYS A 91 12.48 -9.56 -4.38
N ILE A 92 11.76 -8.78 -3.58
CA ILE A 92 12.35 -8.00 -2.49
C ILE A 92 11.70 -8.22 -1.12
N ALA A 93 10.67 -9.06 -1.03
CA ALA A 93 9.93 -9.32 0.21
C ALA A 93 10.85 -9.77 1.35
N SER A 94 11.91 -10.53 1.07
CA SER A 94 12.91 -10.93 2.06
C SER A 94 13.59 -9.76 2.77
N ASN A 95 13.66 -8.59 2.15
CA ASN A 95 14.23 -7.40 2.78
C ASN A 95 13.30 -6.82 3.85
N PHE A 96 11.98 -7.04 3.71
CA PHE A 96 10.98 -6.57 4.66
C PHE A 96 10.79 -7.50 5.85
N ASP A 97 10.97 -8.82 5.65
CA ASP A 97 10.94 -9.80 6.74
C ASP A 97 12.09 -9.59 7.74
N MET A 98 13.24 -9.07 7.30
CA MET A 98 14.40 -8.85 8.19
C MET A 98 14.27 -7.59 9.05
N ASP A 99 13.53 -6.57 8.61
CA ASP A 99 13.49 -5.24 9.25
C ASP A 99 12.53 -5.17 10.45
N GLN A 100 11.73 -6.21 10.69
CA GLN A 100 10.81 -6.29 11.84
C GLN A 100 11.38 -7.04 13.06
N ALA A 101 12.61 -7.55 12.98
CA ALA A 101 13.26 -8.28 14.08
C ALA A 101 13.96 -7.39 15.13
N GLY A 102 13.64 -6.09 15.16
CA GLY A 102 14.20 -5.09 16.08
C GLY A 102 13.50 -5.02 17.44
#